data_AF-A0A960K9Y1-F1
#
_entry.id   AF-A0A960K9Y1-F1
#
_cell.length_a   1.000
_cell.length_b   1.000
_cell.length_c   1.000
_cell.angle_alpha   90.00
_cell.angle_beta   90.00
_cell.angle_gamma   90.00
#
_symmetry.space_group_name_H-M   'P 1'
#
loop_
_entity.id
_entity.type
_entity.pdbx_description
1 polymer ?
#
loop_
_entity_poly.entity_id
_entity_poly.type
_entity_poly.pdbx_seq_one_letter_code
_entity_poly.pdbx_strand_id
1 'polypeptide(L)'
;MSGFDVPDHVRPIRDRVLAFMTERVEPAEPALHEDGPEAAAVLVDLQARAKAEGLWALGHPTELGGGGMPFADYVYVNEVQGRSEYGQLAL
;
A
#
# COMPACT_ATOMS: atom_id res chain seq x y z
N MET A 1 19.44 2.67 21.08
CA MET A 1 18.36 2.51 20.08
C MET A 1 18.85 3.16 18.80
N SER A 2 18.96 2.39 17.73
CA SER A 2 19.36 2.95 16.44
C SER A 2 18.19 3.82 15.94
N GLY A 3 18.46 4.96 15.31
CA GLY A 3 17.41 5.86 14.82
C GLY A 3 16.60 5.32 13.62
N PHE A 4 16.60 4.01 13.40
CA PHE A 4 16.06 3.34 12.21
C PHE A 4 15.07 2.21 12.54
N ASP A 5 14.80 1.95 13.81
CA ASP A 5 13.83 0.93 14.20
C ASP A 5 12.39 1.42 13.88
N VAL A 6 11.57 0.56 13.26
CA VAL A 6 10.15 0.86 13.00
C VAL A 6 9.44 1.13 14.33
N PRO A 7 8.80 2.31 14.52
CA PRO A 7 8.07 2.62 15.74
C PRO A 7 6.98 1.59 16.03
N ASP A 8 6.77 1.26 17.31
CA ASP A 8 5.82 0.22 17.71
C ASP A 8 4.38 0.54 17.30
N HIS A 9 4.00 1.81 17.22
CA HIS A 9 2.68 2.22 16.74
C HIS A 9 2.52 2.10 15.23
N VAL A 10 3.62 2.08 14.47
CA VAL A 10 3.63 1.94 13.00
C VAL A 10 3.73 0.47 12.57
N ARG A 11 4.37 -0.38 13.39
CA ARG A 11 4.57 -1.80 13.07
C ARG A 11 3.28 -2.53 12.63
N PRO A 12 2.14 -2.41 13.33
CA PRO A 12 0.93 -3.13 12.93
C PRO A 12 0.40 -2.74 11.55
N ILE A 13 0.44 -1.45 11.20
CA ILE A 13 -0.03 -0.99 9.89
C ILE A 13 0.96 -1.35 8.78
N ARG A 14 2.26 -1.27 9.07
CA ARG A 14 3.32 -1.73 8.16
C ARG A 14 3.19 -3.23 7.85
N ASP A 15 2.91 -4.06 8.85
CA ASP A 15 2.75 -5.51 8.67
C ASP A 15 1.52 -5.85 7.82
N ARG A 16 0.41 -5.10 7.99
CA ARG A 16 -0.78 -5.24 7.15
C ARG A 16 -0.52 -4.83 5.70
N VAL A 17 0.25 -3.75 5.49
CA VAL A 17 0.68 -3.35 4.14
C VAL A 17 1.60 -4.40 3.53
N LEU A 18 2.53 -4.98 4.30
CA LEU A 18 3.38 -6.07 3.82
C LEU A 18 2.56 -7.29 3.39
N ALA A 19 1.57 -7.70 4.18
CA ALA A 19 0.66 -8.78 3.83
C ALA A 19 -0.11 -8.45 2.55
N PHE A 20 -0.67 -7.24 2.43
CA PHE A 20 -1.38 -6.82 1.22
C PHE A 20 -0.48 -6.86 -0.02
N MET A 21 0.76 -6.37 0.09
CA MET A 21 1.73 -6.38 -1.00
C MET A 21 2.06 -7.82 -1.42
N THR A 22 2.49 -8.66 -0.49
CA THR A 22 3.00 -10.02 -0.79
C THR A 22 1.90 -11.01 -1.16
N GLU A 23 0.68 -10.84 -0.65
CA GLU A 23 -0.42 -11.78 -0.89
C GLU A 23 -1.33 -11.36 -2.04
N ARG A 24 -1.32 -10.08 -2.45
CA ARG A 24 -2.27 -9.55 -3.44
C ARG A 24 -1.63 -8.77 -4.58
N VAL A 25 -0.71 -7.85 -4.28
CA VAL A 25 -0.09 -7.01 -5.33
C VAL A 25 0.97 -7.78 -6.11
N GLU A 26 1.97 -8.32 -5.42
CA GLU A 26 3.09 -9.06 -6.04
C GLU A 26 2.58 -10.24 -6.92
N PRO A 27 1.59 -11.05 -6.49
CA PRO A 27 1.02 -12.10 -7.34
C PRO A 27 0.24 -11.60 -8.57
N ALA A 28 -0.26 -10.36 -8.54
CA ALA A 28 -1.02 -9.76 -9.62
C ALA A 28 -0.13 -9.07 -10.68
N GLU A 29 1.17 -8.88 -10.39
CA GLU A 29 2.11 -8.19 -11.28
C GLU A 29 2.14 -8.75 -12.72
N PRO A 30 2.13 -10.08 -12.96
CA PRO A 30 2.13 -10.59 -14.32
C PRO A 30 0.91 -10.10 -15.13
N ALA A 31 -0.28 -10.05 -14.52
CA ALA A 31 -1.48 -9.56 -15.18
C ALA A 31 -1.46 -8.03 -15.35
N LEU A 32 -0.88 -7.31 -14.39
CA LEU A 32 -0.74 -5.85 -14.46
C LEU A 32 0.28 -5.41 -15.53
N HIS A 33 1.27 -6.24 -15.85
CA HIS A 33 2.30 -5.95 -16.84
C HIS A 33 1.86 -6.14 -18.30
N GLU A 34 0.81 -6.94 -18.53
CA GLU A 34 0.25 -7.15 -19.88
C GLU A 34 -0.54 -5.93 -20.41
N ASP A 35 -0.75 -4.91 -19.56
CA ASP A 35 -1.51 -3.70 -19.86
C ASP A 35 -2.97 -3.98 -20.33
N GLY A 36 -3.71 -2.92 -20.66
CA GLY A 36 -5.04 -3.04 -21.25
C GLY A 36 -6.20 -3.25 -20.25
N PRO A 37 -7.38 -3.66 -20.74
CA PRO A 37 -8.61 -3.68 -19.94
C PRO A 37 -8.57 -4.63 -18.74
N GLU A 38 -7.88 -5.77 -18.88
CA GLU A 38 -7.73 -6.74 -17.80
C GLU A 38 -6.83 -6.22 -16.69
N ALA A 39 -5.66 -5.67 -17.03
CA ALA A 39 -4.76 -5.00 -16.08
C ALA A 39 -5.48 -3.87 -15.32
N ALA A 40 -6.26 -3.05 -16.03
CA ALA A 40 -7.06 -1.98 -15.42
C ALA A 40 -8.11 -2.53 -14.44
N ALA A 41 -8.78 -3.63 -14.77
CA ALA A 41 -9.75 -4.26 -13.90
C ALA A 41 -9.10 -4.86 -12.64
N VAL A 42 -7.94 -5.51 -12.78
CA VAL A 42 -7.14 -6.03 -11.66
C VAL A 42 -6.71 -4.90 -10.73
N LEU A 43 -6.20 -3.80 -11.28
CA LEU A 43 -5.81 -2.64 -10.47
C LEU A 43 -7.00 -2.06 -9.71
N VAL A 44 -8.15 -1.87 -10.36
CA VAL A 44 -9.37 -1.37 -9.70
C VAL A 44 -9.82 -2.29 -8.56
N ASP A 45 -9.75 -3.61 -8.73
CA ASP A 45 -10.06 -4.58 -7.67
C ASP A 45 -9.10 -4.46 -6.48
N LEU A 46 -7.79 -4.35 -6.75
CA LEU A 46 -6.78 -4.13 -5.70
C LEU A 46 -7.05 -2.84 -4.92
N GLN A 47 -7.33 -1.72 -5.60
CA GLN A 47 -7.68 -0.45 -4.95
C GLN A 47 -8.95 -0.57 -4.10
N ALA A 48 -9.97 -1.28 -4.59
CA ALA A 48 -11.20 -1.49 -3.85
C ALA A 48 -10.96 -2.29 -2.55
N ARG A 49 -10.13 -3.33 -2.61
CA ARG A 49 -9.71 -4.12 -1.43
C ARG A 49 -8.90 -3.28 -0.45
N ALA A 50 -7.94 -2.50 -0.95
CA ALA A 50 -7.14 -1.60 -0.12
C ALA A 50 -8.03 -0.59 0.63
N LYS A 51 -9.02 -0.01 -0.04
CA LYS A 51 -10.03 0.87 0.57
C LYS A 51 -10.85 0.16 1.63
N ALA A 52 -11.36 -1.04 1.32
CA ALA A 52 -12.17 -1.84 2.25
C ALA A 52 -11.36 -2.24 3.51
N GLU A 53 -10.06 -2.43 3.38
CA GLU A 53 -9.15 -2.74 4.49
C GLU A 53 -8.59 -1.49 5.18
N GLY A 54 -8.91 -0.28 4.71
CA GLY A 54 -8.39 0.97 5.27
C GLY A 54 -6.87 1.12 5.07
N LEU A 55 -6.33 0.56 4.01
CA LEU A 55 -4.92 0.68 3.59
C LEU A 55 -4.75 1.68 2.44
N TRP A 56 -5.85 2.25 1.95
CA TRP A 56 -5.85 3.21 0.85
C TRP A 56 -5.29 4.57 1.27
N ALA A 57 -4.37 5.09 0.47
CA ALA A 57 -3.82 6.43 0.52
C ALA A 57 -3.42 6.85 1.94
N LEU A 58 -2.70 5.97 2.66
CA LEU A 58 -2.43 6.14 4.09
C LEU A 58 -1.76 7.48 4.44
N GLY A 59 -0.83 7.95 3.60
CA GLY A 59 -0.15 9.24 3.79
C GLY A 59 -0.94 10.47 3.32
N HIS A 60 -2.10 10.30 2.69
CA HIS A 60 -2.91 11.41 2.20
C HIS A 60 -3.85 11.95 3.29
N PRO A 61 -4.24 13.25 3.22
CA PRO A 61 -5.13 13.85 4.20
C PRO A 61 -6.50 13.16 4.27
N THR A 62 -7.08 13.09 5.48
CA THR A 62 -8.39 12.46 5.71
C THR A 62 -9.53 13.18 5.00
N GLU A 63 -9.44 14.51 4.85
CA GLU A 63 -10.42 15.33 4.15
C GLU A 63 -10.50 15.05 2.63
N LEU A 64 -9.48 14.39 2.07
CA LEU A 64 -9.47 13.88 0.70
C LEU A 64 -9.79 12.38 0.61
N GLY A 65 -10.16 11.76 1.74
CA GLY A 65 -10.43 10.32 1.84
C GLY A 65 -9.20 9.44 2.03
N GLY A 66 -8.05 10.02 2.43
CA GLY A 66 -6.84 9.29 2.79
C GLY A 66 -6.81 8.84 4.25
N GLY A 67 -5.73 8.16 4.64
CA GLY A 67 -5.55 7.62 6.00
C GLY A 67 -5.03 8.61 7.04
N GLY A 68 -4.53 9.78 6.63
CA GLY A 68 -4.06 10.84 7.52
C GLY A 68 -2.78 10.51 8.31
N MET A 69 -2.02 9.51 7.89
CA MET A 69 -0.80 9.10 8.58
C MET A 69 0.26 10.22 8.50
N PRO A 70 0.87 10.63 9.62
CA PRO A 70 1.98 11.58 9.61
C PRO A 70 3.09 11.13 8.69
N PHE A 71 3.69 12.05 7.93
CA PHE A 71 4.71 11.71 6.94
C PHE A 71 5.88 10.91 7.52
N ALA A 72 6.35 11.26 8.72
CA ALA A 72 7.44 10.56 9.41
C ALA A 72 7.12 9.11 9.81
N ASP A 73 5.83 8.77 9.97
CA ASP A 73 5.39 7.39 10.18
C ASP A 73 5.20 6.68 8.84
N TYR A 74 4.67 7.41 7.85
CA TYR A 74 4.39 6.89 6.52
C TYR A 74 5.66 6.39 5.80
N VAL A 75 6.85 6.95 6.05
CA VAL A 75 8.10 6.48 5.40
C VAL A 75 8.34 4.98 5.61
N TYR A 76 8.03 4.43 6.79
CA TYR A 76 8.22 3.01 7.10
C TYR A 76 7.22 2.10 6.36
N VAL A 77 6.02 2.63 6.09
CA VAL A 77 4.99 1.95 5.31
C VAL A 77 5.32 2.05 3.82
N ASN A 78 5.76 3.23 3.37
CA ASN A 78 6.10 3.50 1.98
C ASN A 78 7.28 2.64 1.49
N GLU A 79 8.25 2.34 2.35
CA GLU A 79 9.34 1.38 2.06
C GLU A 79 8.78 0.01 1.64
N VAL A 80 7.76 -0.49 2.34
CA VAL A 80 7.11 -1.76 2.01
C VAL A 80 6.25 -1.64 0.76
N GLN A 81 5.54 -0.53 0.59
CA GLN A 81 4.75 -0.27 -0.61
C GLN A 81 5.62 -0.18 -1.88
N GLY A 82 6.85 0.36 -1.75
CA GLY A 82 7.81 0.52 -2.84
C GLY A 82 8.48 -0.75 -3.33
N ARG A 83 8.13 -1.92 -2.80
CA ARG A 83 8.64 -3.23 -3.25
C ARG A 83 8.15 -3.65 -4.64
N SER A 84 7.07 -3.02 -5.10
CA SER A 84 6.45 -3.26 -6.40
C SER A 84 6.23 -1.94 -7.11
N GLU A 85 6.37 -1.92 -8.44
CA GLU A 85 6.04 -0.76 -9.28
C GLU A 85 4.53 -0.39 -9.20
N TYR A 86 3.68 -1.36 -8.85
CA TYR A 86 2.24 -1.17 -8.74
C TYR A 86 1.78 -0.81 -7.32
N GLY A 87 2.66 -0.88 -6.31
CA GLY A 87 2.29 -0.63 -4.92
C GLY A 87 1.73 0.78 -4.67
N GLN A 88 2.28 1.80 -5.34
CA GLN A 88 1.77 3.18 -5.26
C GLN A 88 0.41 3.38 -5.93
N LEU A 89 0.03 2.49 -6.84
CA LEU A 89 -1.25 2.55 -7.53
C LEU A 89 -2.33 1.74 -6.81
N ALA A 90 -1.94 0.64 -6.14
CA ALA A 90 -2.85 -0.27 -5.46
C ALA A 90 -3.26 0.21 -4.06
N LEU A 91 -2.34 0.87 -3.34
CA LEU A 91 -2.51 1.35 -1.96
C LEU A 91 -2.54 2.87 -1.91
#